data_AF-K4IEC7-F1
#
_entry.id   AF-K4IEC7-F1
#
_cell.length_a   1.000
_cell.length_b   1.000
_cell.length_c   1.000
_cell.angle_alpha   90.00
_cell.angle_beta   90.00
_cell.angle_gamma   90.00
#
_symmetry.space_group_name_H-M   'P 1'
#
loop_
_entity.id
_entity.type
_entity.pdbx_description
1 polymer ?
#
loop_
_entity_poly.entity_id
_entity_poly.type
_entity_poly.pdbx_seq_one_letter_code
_entity_poly.pdbx_strand_id
1 'polypeptide(L)'
;MKTITLIIVCLIIYSFQSQAQTQELLDNTWYLEKVVIDEVEYLTPSNDEINQVILDFDTDFINTYPAPSECFAFLGSIDFNNNNSSFSNSDASPSFPECNQEENSNFYVYYIDEFYWLESGNETQIFEYNITEESSALKKLTITNTNNDQAVYYSETLSIQDVDGFGTVILYPNPSQNEFSIESDVDIKQIKMYNQLGQVVLEFDDIKPQPSYNISVLSKGIYFVELSSVQGKKIVKKLIKN
;
A
#
# COMPACT_ATOMS: atom_id res chain seq x y z
N MET A 1 4.40 -44.76 -26.96
CA MET A 1 4.64 -43.44 -27.61
C MET A 1 3.71 -42.36 -27.08
N LYS A 2 2.37 -42.50 -27.11
CA LYS A 2 1.43 -41.46 -26.63
C LYS A 2 1.65 -40.99 -25.17
N THR A 3 1.95 -41.90 -24.23
CA THR A 3 2.21 -41.56 -22.82
C THR A 3 3.51 -40.79 -22.60
N ILE A 4 4.56 -41.13 -23.37
CA ILE A 4 5.84 -40.42 -23.33
C ILE A 4 5.68 -39.01 -23.92
N THR A 5 4.92 -38.88 -25.02
CA THR A 5 4.60 -37.56 -25.60
C THR A 5 3.77 -36.70 -24.64
N LEU A 6 2.82 -37.27 -23.90
CA LEU A 6 2.02 -36.54 -22.91
C LEU A 6 2.87 -36.02 -21.74
N ILE A 7 3.78 -36.84 -21.22
CA ILE A 7 4.71 -36.44 -20.15
C ILE A 7 5.64 -35.31 -20.62
N ILE A 8 6.17 -35.40 -21.85
CA ILE A 8 7.03 -34.36 -22.42
C ILE A 8 6.26 -33.04 -22.60
N VAL A 9 5.01 -33.08 -23.07
CA VAL A 9 4.17 -31.88 -23.21
C VAL A 9 3.86 -31.25 -21.85
N CYS A 10 3.57 -32.05 -20.82
CA CYS A 10 3.35 -31.54 -19.47
C CYS A 10 4.62 -30.88 -18.88
N LEU A 11 5.79 -31.50 -19.05
CA LEU A 11 7.07 -30.94 -18.58
C LEU A 11 7.39 -29.60 -19.25
N ILE A 12 7.11 -29.47 -20.55
CA ILE A 12 7.29 -28.22 -21.28
C ILE A 12 6.37 -27.12 -20.72
N ILE A 13 5.09 -27.41 -20.49
CA ILE A 13 4.12 -26.43 -19.96
C ILE A 13 4.52 -25.93 -18.56
N TYR A 14 4.98 -26.83 -17.68
CA TYR A 14 5.47 -26.44 -16.35
C TYR A 14 6.67 -25.49 -16.43
N SER A 15 7.64 -25.77 -17.31
CA SER A 15 8.81 -24.90 -17.47
C SER A 15 8.47 -23.49 -17.98
N PHE A 16 7.44 -23.34 -18.80
CA PHE A 16 6.96 -22.03 -19.26
C PHE A 16 6.27 -21.23 -18.16
N GLN A 17 5.50 -21.89 -17.27
CA GLN A 17 4.84 -21.20 -16.17
C GLN A 17 5.83 -20.67 -15.15
N SER A 18 6.87 -21.44 -14.81
CA SER A 18 7.88 -20.95 -13.88
C SER A 18 8.67 -19.76 -14.45
N GLN A 19 9.10 -19.83 -15.71
CA GLN A 19 9.82 -18.73 -16.37
C GLN A 19 8.98 -17.44 -16.44
N ALA A 20 7.66 -17.57 -16.64
CA ALA A 20 6.75 -16.42 -16.60
C ALA A 20 6.65 -15.78 -15.20
N GLN A 21 6.63 -16.58 -14.13
CA GLN A 21 6.56 -16.05 -12.77
C GLN A 21 7.82 -15.30 -12.35
N THR A 22 9.02 -15.74 -12.75
CA THR A 22 10.25 -14.98 -12.47
C THR A 22 10.23 -13.62 -13.16
N GLN A 23 9.81 -13.55 -14.43
CA GLN A 23 9.70 -12.27 -15.12
C GLN A 23 8.65 -11.38 -14.44
N GLU A 24 7.52 -11.95 -14.03
CA GLU A 24 6.48 -11.22 -13.32
C GLU A 24 6.94 -10.69 -11.96
N LEU A 25 7.78 -11.43 -11.25
CA LEU A 25 8.40 -10.97 -10.00
C LEU A 25 9.26 -9.72 -10.24
N LEU A 26 10.05 -9.71 -11.31
CA LEU A 26 10.97 -8.63 -11.68
C LEU A 26 10.27 -7.41 -12.30
N ASP A 27 9.14 -7.61 -12.98
CA ASP A 27 8.40 -6.55 -13.69
C ASP A 27 7.50 -5.71 -12.76
N ASN A 28 7.36 -6.08 -11.49
CA ASN A 28 6.47 -5.42 -10.53
C ASN A 28 7.24 -4.96 -9.29
N THR A 29 6.87 -3.79 -8.78
CA THR A 29 7.17 -3.39 -7.40
C THR A 29 6.12 -4.02 -6.48
N TRP A 30 6.56 -4.52 -5.33
CA TRP A 30 5.70 -5.22 -4.39
C TRP A 30 5.54 -4.44 -3.09
N TYR A 31 4.32 -4.37 -2.58
CA TYR A 31 3.98 -3.68 -1.34
C TYR A 31 3.56 -4.69 -0.29
N LEU A 32 4.29 -4.77 0.81
CA LEU A 32 4.05 -5.73 1.89
C LEU A 32 2.74 -5.40 2.60
N GLU A 33 1.82 -6.38 2.66
CA GLU A 33 0.62 -6.30 3.49
C GLU A 33 0.91 -6.82 4.90
N LYS A 34 1.58 -7.98 4.99
CA LYS A 34 1.82 -8.67 6.26
C LYS A 34 2.94 -9.71 6.18
N VAL A 35 3.46 -10.06 7.35
CA VAL A 35 4.21 -11.30 7.57
C VAL A 35 3.42 -12.25 8.47
N VAL A 36 3.63 -13.55 8.28
CA VAL A 36 3.06 -14.64 9.07
C VAL A 36 4.24 -15.43 9.62
N ILE A 37 4.57 -15.23 10.89
CA ILE A 37 5.65 -15.94 11.60
C ILE A 37 5.02 -16.90 12.60
N ASP A 38 5.39 -18.19 12.56
CA ASP A 38 4.84 -19.21 13.46
C ASP A 38 3.29 -19.21 13.50
N GLU A 39 2.66 -19.07 12.33
CA GLU A 39 1.20 -18.96 12.16
C GLU A 39 0.55 -17.68 12.76
N VAL A 40 1.34 -16.72 13.23
CA VAL A 40 0.87 -15.43 13.76
C VAL A 40 1.03 -14.33 12.71
N GLU A 41 -0.04 -13.59 12.44
CA GLU A 41 -0.04 -12.50 11.46
C GLU A 41 0.41 -11.16 12.08
N TYR A 42 1.35 -10.49 11.41
CA TYR A 42 1.81 -9.14 11.72
C TYR A 42 1.60 -8.26 10.49
N LEU A 43 0.66 -7.31 10.59
CA LEU A 43 0.35 -6.37 9.51
C LEU A 43 1.42 -5.29 9.40
N THR A 44 1.68 -4.83 8.18
CA THR A 44 2.50 -3.63 7.94
C THR A 44 1.91 -2.43 8.68
N PRO A 45 2.71 -1.69 9.47
CA PRO A 45 2.24 -0.48 10.14
C PRO A 45 1.77 0.58 9.15
N SER A 46 0.75 1.36 9.54
CA SER A 46 0.21 2.48 8.76
C SER A 46 0.11 3.73 9.63
N ASN A 47 1.15 4.56 9.58
CA ASN A 47 1.32 5.76 10.39
C ASN A 47 2.15 6.81 9.63
N ASP A 48 2.45 7.94 10.28
CA ASP A 48 3.17 9.07 9.65
C ASP A 48 4.64 8.74 9.28
N GLU A 49 5.20 7.65 9.82
CA GLU A 49 6.58 7.23 9.57
C GLU A 49 6.67 6.08 8.55
N ILE A 50 5.76 5.13 8.61
CA ILE A 50 5.62 4.03 7.65
C ILE A 50 4.19 4.03 7.14
N ASN A 51 4.00 4.31 5.86
CA ASN A 51 2.70 4.16 5.18
C ASN A 51 2.64 2.91 4.29
N GLN A 52 3.79 2.41 3.87
CA GLN A 52 3.95 1.20 3.06
C GLN A 52 5.38 0.68 3.22
N VAL A 53 5.55 -0.62 3.00
CA VAL A 53 6.87 -1.26 2.90
C VAL A 53 7.01 -1.81 1.49
N ILE A 54 8.05 -1.36 0.80
CA ILE A 54 8.31 -1.63 -0.61
C ILE A 54 9.31 -2.78 -0.69
N LEU A 55 9.10 -3.69 -1.63
CA LEU A 55 10.01 -4.75 -2.02
C LEU A 55 10.22 -4.67 -3.54
N ASP A 56 11.46 -4.44 -3.91
CA ASP A 56 11.92 -4.38 -5.29
C ASP A 56 12.89 -5.54 -5.56
N PHE A 57 12.72 -6.16 -6.73
CA PHE A 57 13.65 -7.14 -7.26
C PHE A 57 14.35 -6.58 -8.49
N ASP A 58 15.66 -6.75 -8.55
CA ASP A 58 16.46 -6.71 -9.77
C ASP A 58 16.91 -8.14 -10.11
N THR A 59 17.53 -8.35 -11.27
CA THR A 59 18.05 -9.67 -11.66
C THR A 59 19.07 -10.20 -10.66
N ASP A 60 19.79 -9.29 -10.00
CA ASP A 60 20.94 -9.61 -9.15
C ASP A 60 20.73 -9.22 -7.68
N PHE A 61 19.68 -8.44 -7.36
CA PHE A 61 19.47 -7.89 -6.02
C PHE A 61 18.02 -7.96 -5.56
N ILE A 62 17.84 -8.08 -4.25
CA ILE A 62 16.58 -7.88 -3.55
C ILE A 62 16.75 -6.68 -2.60
N ASN A 63 15.81 -5.76 -2.61
CA ASN A 63 15.83 -4.57 -1.76
C ASN A 63 14.44 -4.33 -1.15
N THR A 64 14.37 -4.12 0.16
CA THR A 64 13.13 -3.74 0.82
C THR A 64 13.33 -2.65 1.87
N TYR A 65 12.41 -1.69 1.91
CA TYR A 65 12.48 -0.50 2.75
C TYR A 65 11.06 0.08 2.97
N PRO A 66 10.78 0.70 4.13
CA PRO A 66 9.56 1.44 4.38
C PRO A 66 9.62 2.83 3.74
N ALA A 67 8.48 3.35 3.29
CA ALA A 67 8.30 4.74 2.91
C ALA A 67 7.31 5.43 3.86
N PRO A 68 7.42 6.76 4.10
CA PRO A 68 8.44 7.67 3.57
C PRO A 68 9.75 7.71 4.37
N SER A 69 9.83 7.03 5.53
CA SER A 69 10.96 7.23 6.46
C SER A 69 12.25 6.50 6.09
N GLU A 70 12.18 5.40 5.34
CA GLU A 70 13.32 4.49 5.13
C GLU A 70 14.01 4.10 6.45
N CYS A 71 13.25 4.04 7.55
CA CYS A 71 13.80 3.87 8.89
C CYS A 71 14.43 2.50 9.15
N PHE A 72 14.24 1.54 8.25
CA PHE A 72 15.04 0.33 8.13
C PHE A 72 15.18 -0.07 6.66
N ALA A 73 16.11 -0.96 6.35
CA ALA A 73 16.24 -1.52 5.01
C ALA A 73 16.83 -2.91 5.06
N PHE A 74 16.63 -3.66 3.99
CA PHE A 74 17.32 -4.92 3.74
C PHE A 74 17.73 -4.97 2.27
N LEU A 75 19.02 -5.24 2.04
CA LEU A 75 19.61 -5.43 0.73
C LEU A 75 20.33 -6.77 0.70
N GLY A 76 20.17 -7.54 -0.37
CA GLY A 76 20.94 -8.76 -0.58
C GLY A 76 21.11 -9.06 -2.07
N SER A 77 22.11 -9.86 -2.39
CA SER A 77 22.24 -10.49 -3.70
C SER A 77 21.20 -11.59 -3.83
N ILE A 78 20.59 -11.77 -5.01
CA ILE A 78 19.60 -12.83 -5.26
C ILE A 78 20.12 -13.83 -6.29
N ASP A 79 19.92 -15.12 -6.01
CA ASP A 79 20.20 -16.21 -6.94
C ASP A 79 18.90 -16.99 -7.18
N PHE A 80 18.34 -16.88 -8.38
CA PHE A 80 17.16 -17.64 -8.77
C PHE A 80 17.51 -19.11 -9.03
N ASN A 81 16.78 -20.00 -8.38
CA ASN A 81 16.95 -21.43 -8.60
C ASN A 81 16.39 -21.86 -9.98
N ASN A 82 16.91 -22.96 -10.52
CA ASN A 82 16.51 -23.51 -11.83
C ASN A 82 15.02 -23.85 -11.97
N ASN A 83 14.28 -23.92 -10.86
CA ASN A 83 12.83 -24.16 -10.86
C ASN A 83 12.02 -22.87 -11.14
N ASN A 84 12.65 -21.69 -11.19
CA ASN A 84 12.03 -20.40 -11.47
C ASN A 84 10.80 -20.08 -10.60
N SER A 85 10.79 -20.62 -9.39
CA SER A 85 9.75 -20.39 -8.37
C SER A 85 10.36 -20.29 -6.97
N SER A 86 11.68 -20.13 -6.90
CA SER A 86 12.39 -19.91 -5.66
C SER A 86 13.70 -19.16 -5.91
N PHE A 87 14.18 -18.50 -4.87
CA PHE A 87 15.48 -17.84 -4.87
C PHE A 87 16.18 -18.08 -3.53
N SER A 88 17.50 -17.92 -3.52
CA SER A 88 18.26 -17.71 -2.29
C SER A 88 18.78 -16.28 -2.27
N ASN A 89 18.95 -15.73 -1.08
CA ASN A 89 19.69 -14.49 -0.90
C ASN A 89 21.11 -14.78 -0.38
N SER A 90 22.06 -13.93 -0.75
CA SER A 90 23.43 -13.95 -0.23
C SER A 90 23.91 -12.51 -0.02
N ASP A 91 25.01 -12.34 0.71
CA ASP A 91 25.54 -11.01 1.07
C ASP A 91 24.48 -10.05 1.65
N ALA A 92 23.50 -10.63 2.35
CA ALA A 92 22.41 -9.90 2.96
C ALA A 92 22.95 -8.91 4.00
N SER A 93 22.42 -7.69 3.98
CA SER A 93 22.83 -6.59 4.84
C SER A 93 21.58 -5.85 5.32
N PRO A 94 20.95 -6.29 6.42
CA PRO A 94 19.93 -5.50 7.08
C PRO A 94 20.55 -4.22 7.66
N SER A 95 19.86 -3.09 7.56
CA SER A 95 20.22 -1.89 8.32
C SER A 95 19.81 -2.08 9.78
N PHE A 96 20.42 -1.33 10.70
CA PHE A 96 19.84 -1.18 12.03
C PHE A 96 18.55 -0.36 11.92
N PRO A 97 17.49 -0.69 12.68
CA PRO A 97 16.25 0.07 12.67
C PRO A 97 16.45 1.40 13.40
N GLU A 98 16.27 2.51 12.69
CA GLU A 98 16.31 3.88 13.20
C GLU A 98 14.89 4.51 13.28
N CYS A 99 13.86 3.67 13.43
CA CYS A 99 12.48 4.13 13.50
C CYS A 99 12.20 4.90 14.81
N ASN A 100 11.43 5.97 14.71
CA ASN A 100 11.02 6.81 15.82
C ASN A 100 9.85 6.21 16.61
N GLN A 101 9.00 5.41 15.96
CA GLN A 101 7.88 4.73 16.59
C GLN A 101 8.22 3.28 16.95
N GLU A 102 7.92 2.88 18.19
CA GLU A 102 8.22 1.54 18.71
C GLU A 102 7.54 0.42 17.88
N GLU A 103 6.31 0.64 17.41
CA GLU A 103 5.60 -0.29 16.52
C GLU A 103 6.40 -0.61 15.25
N ASN A 104 7.07 0.39 14.68
CA ASN A 104 7.86 0.25 13.46
C ASN A 104 9.17 -0.51 13.74
N SER A 105 9.81 -0.25 14.87
CA SER A 105 10.98 -1.01 15.33
C SER A 105 10.63 -2.48 15.63
N ASN A 106 9.46 -2.74 16.21
CA ASN A 106 9.00 -4.11 16.44
C ASN A 106 8.67 -4.82 15.11
N PHE A 107 8.07 -4.11 14.15
CA PHE A 107 7.78 -4.67 12.84
C PHE A 107 9.05 -5.06 12.07
N TYR A 108 10.13 -4.28 12.20
CA TYR A 108 11.45 -4.66 11.66
C TYR A 108 11.90 -6.03 12.16
N VAL A 109 11.68 -6.36 13.44
CA VAL A 109 12.09 -7.68 13.98
C VAL A 109 11.36 -8.81 13.27
N TYR A 110 10.04 -8.71 13.09
CA TYR A 110 9.27 -9.75 12.41
C TYR A 110 9.62 -9.86 10.92
N TYR A 111 9.77 -8.72 10.25
CA TYR A 111 9.94 -8.69 8.80
C TYR A 111 11.38 -8.89 8.34
N ILE A 112 12.35 -8.28 8.99
CA ILE A 112 13.75 -8.36 8.58
C ILE A 112 14.46 -9.46 9.35
N ASP A 113 14.47 -9.37 10.68
CA ASP A 113 15.25 -10.29 11.52
C ASP A 113 14.69 -11.71 11.47
N GLU A 114 13.39 -11.91 11.65
CA GLU A 114 12.81 -13.24 11.72
C GLU A 114 12.55 -13.85 10.32
N PHE A 115 12.01 -13.07 9.37
CA PHE A 115 11.64 -13.60 8.06
C PHE A 115 12.82 -13.72 7.08
N TYR A 116 13.57 -12.63 6.86
CA TYR A 116 14.67 -12.58 5.88
C TYR A 116 16.06 -12.93 6.43
N TRP A 117 16.27 -12.79 7.75
CA TRP A 117 17.57 -12.94 8.40
C TRP A 117 17.55 -14.07 9.45
N LEU A 118 17.30 -15.30 9.00
CA LEU A 118 17.42 -16.44 9.92
C LEU A 118 18.89 -16.73 10.25
N GLU A 119 19.28 -16.55 11.52
CA GLU A 119 20.56 -17.00 12.09
C GLU A 119 20.62 -18.54 12.19
N SER A 120 20.31 -19.29 11.11
CA SER A 120 20.49 -20.74 11.09
C SER A 120 21.82 -21.06 10.42
N GLY A 121 22.81 -21.40 11.24
CA GLY A 121 24.21 -21.57 10.85
C GLY A 121 24.43 -22.29 9.51
N ASN A 122 25.25 -21.67 8.65
CA ASN A 122 25.83 -22.20 7.42
C ASN A 122 24.88 -22.79 6.35
N GLU A 123 23.57 -22.86 6.56
CA GLU A 123 22.62 -23.35 5.56
C GLU A 123 22.03 -22.18 4.77
N THR A 124 22.08 -22.27 3.44
CA THR A 124 21.50 -21.26 2.55
C THR A 124 19.98 -21.28 2.66
N GLN A 125 19.38 -20.15 3.04
CA GLN A 125 17.93 -19.99 3.07
C GLN A 125 17.38 -19.98 1.65
N ILE A 126 16.32 -20.76 1.42
CA ILE A 126 15.59 -20.80 0.16
C ILE A 126 14.21 -20.19 0.40
N PHE A 127 13.87 -19.22 -0.43
CA PHE A 127 12.56 -18.58 -0.46
C PHE A 127 11.78 -19.09 -1.66
N GLU A 128 10.70 -19.81 -1.42
CA GLU A 128 9.73 -20.15 -2.45
C GLU A 128 8.81 -18.96 -2.66
N TYR A 129 8.43 -18.68 -3.91
CA TYR A 129 7.46 -17.63 -4.18
C TYR A 129 6.37 -18.11 -5.14
N ASN A 130 5.19 -17.54 -4.98
CA ASN A 130 4.05 -17.79 -5.83
C ASN A 130 3.29 -16.48 -6.10
N ILE A 131 2.95 -16.26 -7.37
CA ILE A 131 2.23 -15.07 -7.81
C ILE A 131 0.83 -15.48 -8.29
N THR A 132 -0.21 -14.83 -7.79
CA THR A 132 -1.61 -15.05 -8.20
C THR A 132 -2.28 -13.75 -8.63
N GLU A 133 -3.07 -13.80 -9.70
CA GLU A 133 -3.93 -12.68 -10.09
C GLU A 133 -5.17 -12.62 -9.19
N GLU A 134 -5.33 -11.51 -8.46
CA GLU A 134 -6.54 -11.22 -7.66
C GLU A 134 -7.57 -10.43 -8.49
N SER A 135 -7.09 -9.61 -9.44
CA SER A 135 -7.90 -8.93 -10.44
C SER A 135 -7.05 -8.60 -11.68
N SER A 136 -7.64 -7.97 -12.71
CA SER A 136 -6.90 -7.57 -13.92
C SER A 136 -5.76 -6.57 -13.67
N ALA A 137 -5.74 -5.90 -12.52
CA ALA A 137 -4.72 -4.90 -12.16
C ALA A 137 -4.02 -5.20 -10.83
N LEU A 138 -4.39 -6.31 -10.16
CA LEU A 138 -3.87 -6.62 -8.82
C LEU A 138 -3.34 -8.04 -8.80
N LYS A 139 -2.07 -8.17 -8.45
CA LYS A 139 -1.40 -9.44 -8.23
C LYS A 139 -1.01 -9.55 -6.77
N LYS A 140 -1.01 -10.78 -6.27
CA LYS A 140 -0.55 -11.12 -4.94
C LYS A 140 0.70 -11.98 -5.06
N LEU A 141 1.76 -11.56 -4.38
CA LEU A 141 2.98 -12.33 -4.21
C LEU A 141 2.98 -12.90 -2.80
N THR A 142 3.23 -14.19 -2.68
CA THR A 142 3.50 -14.85 -1.40
C THR A 142 4.89 -15.43 -1.45
N ILE A 143 5.77 -14.98 -0.57
CA ILE A 143 7.12 -15.53 -0.37
C ILE A 143 7.07 -16.40 0.90
N THR A 144 7.57 -17.62 0.83
CA THR A 144 7.62 -18.58 1.94
C THR A 144 9.08 -18.94 2.22
N ASN A 145 9.52 -18.78 3.46
CA ASN A 145 10.89 -19.13 3.86
C ASN A 145 11.00 -20.63 4.25
N THR A 146 12.19 -21.08 4.63
CA THR A 146 12.46 -22.48 5.02
C THR A 146 11.75 -22.95 6.29
N ASN A 147 11.26 -22.04 7.13
CA ASN A 147 10.47 -22.35 8.32
C ASN A 147 8.96 -22.42 8.02
N ASN A 148 8.56 -22.24 6.75
CA ASN A 148 7.19 -22.05 6.31
C ASN A 148 6.53 -20.74 6.78
N ASP A 149 7.31 -19.78 7.27
CA ASP A 149 6.82 -18.43 7.49
C ASP A 149 6.56 -17.75 6.14
N GLN A 150 5.63 -16.80 6.11
CA GLN A 150 5.19 -16.16 4.86
C GLN A 150 5.26 -14.64 4.92
N ALA A 151 5.64 -14.02 3.82
CA ALA A 151 5.43 -12.60 3.58
C ALA A 151 4.49 -12.42 2.38
N VAL A 152 3.45 -11.62 2.56
CA VAL A 152 2.39 -11.39 1.57
C VAL A 152 2.46 -9.96 1.06
N TYR A 153 2.52 -9.84 -0.27
CA TYR A 153 2.66 -8.56 -0.96
C TYR A 153 1.64 -8.42 -2.08
N TYR A 154 1.43 -7.18 -2.50
CA TYR A 154 0.62 -6.83 -3.66
C TYR A 154 1.39 -5.99 -4.66
N SER A 155 1.07 -6.12 -5.96
CA SER A 155 1.70 -5.33 -7.04
C SER A 155 1.24 -3.87 -7.09
N GLU A 156 0.25 -3.52 -6.29
CA GLU A 156 -0.31 -2.19 -6.15
C GLU A 156 -0.54 -1.96 -4.66
N THR A 157 -0.36 -0.73 -4.20
CA THR A 157 -0.84 -0.38 -2.87
C THR A 157 -2.35 -0.58 -2.85
N LEU A 158 -2.86 -1.32 -1.87
CA LEU A 158 -4.28 -1.27 -1.52
C LEU A 158 -4.53 0.06 -0.81
N SER A 159 -4.25 1.16 -1.51
CA SER A 159 -4.76 2.46 -1.13
C SER A 159 -6.27 2.29 -1.11
N ILE A 160 -6.88 2.67 0.01
CA ILE A 160 -8.20 3.27 -0.07
C ILE A 160 -7.94 4.51 -0.93
N GLN A 161 -8.00 4.36 -2.26
CA GLN A 161 -8.38 5.51 -3.06
C GLN A 161 -9.61 6.03 -2.32
N ASP A 162 -9.65 7.32 -2.01
CA ASP A 162 -10.88 8.03 -1.64
C ASP A 162 -11.87 7.95 -2.83
N VAL A 163 -12.20 6.75 -3.31
CA VAL A 163 -13.42 6.45 -4.01
C VAL A 163 -14.47 6.40 -2.92
N ASP A 164 -14.74 7.55 -2.31
CA ASP A 164 -15.92 7.76 -1.47
C ASP A 164 -17.21 7.52 -2.27
N GLY A 165 -17.11 7.21 -3.57
CA GLY A 165 -18.22 7.13 -4.51
C GLY A 165 -19.05 8.41 -4.51
N PHE A 166 -18.51 9.49 -3.94
CA PHE A 166 -19.19 10.76 -3.75
C PHE A 166 -19.29 11.51 -5.08
N GLY A 167 -18.40 11.22 -6.04
CA GLY A 167 -18.29 11.95 -7.30
C GLY A 167 -17.24 13.05 -7.24
N THR A 168 -17.12 13.81 -8.32
CA THR A 168 -16.19 14.94 -8.42
C THR A 168 -16.73 16.14 -7.64
N VAL A 169 -15.91 16.71 -6.76
CA VAL A 169 -16.24 17.93 -6.02
C VAL A 169 -15.08 18.91 -6.03
N ILE A 170 -15.36 20.16 -6.42
CA ILE A 170 -14.40 21.26 -6.44
C ILE A 170 -14.94 22.42 -5.61
N LEU A 171 -14.11 22.94 -4.69
CA LEU A 171 -14.39 24.17 -3.94
C LEU A 171 -13.63 25.32 -4.58
N TYR A 172 -14.32 26.42 -4.94
CA TYR A 172 -13.67 27.57 -5.58
C TYR A 172 -14.32 28.91 -5.20
N PRO A 173 -13.57 30.01 -5.17
CA PRO A 173 -12.11 30.04 -5.23
C PRO A 173 -11.52 29.46 -3.94
N ASN A 174 -10.39 28.78 -4.04
CA ASN A 174 -9.59 28.35 -2.90
C ASN A 174 -8.14 28.77 -3.15
N PRO A 175 -7.59 29.77 -2.43
CA PRO A 175 -8.14 30.41 -1.23
C PRO A 175 -9.38 31.30 -1.45
N SER A 176 -10.28 31.30 -0.47
CA SER A 176 -11.52 32.07 -0.43
C SER A 176 -11.38 33.34 0.41
N GLN A 177 -12.12 34.40 0.05
CA GLN A 177 -12.15 35.65 0.82
C GLN A 177 -13.39 35.75 1.71
N ASN A 178 -14.59 35.82 1.14
CA ASN A 178 -15.82 35.99 1.93
C ASN A 178 -16.85 34.91 1.63
N GLU A 179 -16.67 34.21 0.53
CA GLU A 179 -17.58 33.19 0.05
C GLU A 179 -16.80 32.18 -0.78
N PHE A 180 -17.37 30.99 -0.92
CA PHE A 180 -16.91 29.96 -1.84
C PHE A 180 -18.11 29.31 -2.51
N SER A 181 -17.86 28.65 -3.63
CA SER A 181 -18.80 27.92 -4.46
C SER A 181 -18.38 26.46 -4.54
N ILE A 182 -19.33 25.59 -4.85
CA ILE A 182 -19.13 24.15 -4.99
C ILE A 182 -19.52 23.75 -6.41
N GLU A 183 -18.59 23.12 -7.13
CA GLU A 183 -18.91 22.33 -8.31
C GLU A 183 -19.03 20.88 -7.86
N SER A 184 -20.15 20.22 -8.15
CA SER A 184 -20.31 18.81 -7.89
C SER A 184 -21.21 18.15 -8.93
N ASP A 185 -20.90 16.89 -9.25
CA ASP A 185 -21.74 15.97 -10.03
C ASP A 185 -22.81 15.27 -9.16
N VAL A 186 -22.84 15.54 -7.85
CA VAL A 186 -23.77 14.93 -6.89
C VAL A 186 -24.55 15.98 -6.10
N ASP A 187 -25.82 15.67 -5.84
CA ASP A 187 -26.70 16.51 -5.05
C ASP A 187 -26.26 16.54 -3.57
N ILE A 188 -25.79 17.70 -3.15
CA ILE A 188 -25.37 17.98 -1.77
C ILE A 188 -26.60 18.26 -0.91
N LYS A 189 -26.67 17.63 0.26
CA LYS A 189 -27.74 17.82 1.25
C LYS A 189 -27.33 18.77 2.37
N GLN A 190 -26.09 18.66 2.85
CA GLN A 190 -25.57 19.40 4.00
C GLN A 190 -24.09 19.73 3.81
N ILE A 191 -23.68 20.89 4.32
CA ILE A 191 -22.28 21.32 4.39
C ILE A 191 -21.95 21.65 5.84
N LYS A 192 -20.86 21.09 6.36
CA LYS A 192 -20.30 21.42 7.68
C LYS A 192 -18.86 21.87 7.54
N MET A 193 -18.50 22.94 8.23
CA MET A 193 -17.13 23.44 8.28
C MET A 193 -16.55 23.23 9.67
N TYR A 194 -15.36 22.66 9.72
CA TYR A 194 -14.61 22.39 10.93
C TYR A 194 -13.34 23.24 10.99
N ASN A 195 -12.99 23.71 12.18
CA ASN A 195 -11.67 24.30 12.42
C ASN A 195 -10.60 23.21 12.66
N GLN A 196 -9.36 23.63 12.88
CA GLN A 196 -8.22 22.72 13.14
C GLN A 196 -8.36 21.89 14.43
N LEU A 197 -9.26 22.27 15.33
CA LEU A 197 -9.57 21.54 16.56
C LEU A 197 -10.74 20.55 16.37
N GLY A 198 -11.26 20.40 15.14
CA GLY A 198 -12.40 19.53 14.83
C GLY A 198 -13.76 20.09 15.30
N GLN A 199 -13.83 21.36 15.68
CA GLN A 199 -15.09 21.99 16.10
C GLN A 199 -15.86 22.49 14.88
N VAL A 200 -17.17 22.22 14.83
CA VAL A 200 -18.07 22.79 13.81
C VAL A 200 -18.18 24.30 14.03
N VAL A 201 -17.81 25.07 13.01
CA VAL A 201 -17.83 26.55 13.04
C VAL A 201 -18.91 27.14 12.13
N LEU A 202 -19.34 26.42 11.10
CA LEU A 202 -20.44 26.78 10.21
C LEU A 202 -21.16 25.52 9.71
N GLU A 203 -22.46 25.64 9.50
CA GLU A 203 -23.32 24.59 8.96
C GLU A 203 -24.34 25.21 8.00
N PHE A 204 -24.55 24.53 6.87
CA PHE A 204 -25.55 24.89 5.87
C PHE A 204 -26.42 23.68 5.58
N ASP A 205 -27.72 23.81 5.82
CA ASP A 205 -28.74 22.79 5.59
C ASP A 205 -29.60 23.13 4.37
N ASP A 206 -30.31 22.11 3.84
CA ASP A 206 -31.24 22.24 2.73
C ASP A 206 -30.64 23.00 1.53
N ILE A 207 -29.46 22.55 1.13
CA ILE A 207 -28.68 23.10 0.02
C ILE A 207 -29.52 23.08 -1.26
N LYS A 208 -30.11 24.22 -1.59
CA LYS A 208 -30.61 24.50 -2.94
C LYS A 208 -29.43 24.77 -3.87
N PRO A 209 -29.59 24.74 -5.20
CA PRO A 209 -28.56 25.26 -6.11
C PRO A 209 -28.35 26.76 -5.83
N GLN A 210 -27.43 27.05 -4.92
CA GLN A 210 -27.01 28.38 -4.51
C GLN A 210 -25.64 28.64 -5.13
N PRO A 211 -25.40 29.83 -5.70
CA PRO A 211 -24.15 30.10 -6.39
C PRO A 211 -22.95 30.22 -5.45
N SER A 212 -23.15 30.57 -4.17
CA SER A 212 -22.07 30.74 -3.18
C SER A 212 -22.53 30.56 -1.73
N TYR A 213 -21.59 30.25 -0.85
CA TYR A 213 -21.73 30.08 0.60
C TYR A 213 -20.90 31.13 1.32
N ASN A 214 -21.56 31.95 2.16
CA ASN A 214 -20.88 33.03 2.89
C ASN A 214 -20.09 32.48 4.09
N ILE A 215 -18.80 32.82 4.15
CA ILE A 215 -17.86 32.46 5.21
C ILE A 215 -17.19 33.69 5.82
N SER A 216 -17.76 34.88 5.67
CA SER A 216 -17.19 36.15 6.14
C SER A 216 -17.03 36.20 7.66
N VAL A 217 -17.82 35.42 8.40
CA VAL A 217 -17.71 35.31 9.87
C VAL A 217 -16.47 34.53 10.31
N LEU A 218 -15.86 33.75 9.42
CA LEU A 218 -14.67 32.96 9.72
C LEU A 218 -13.41 33.83 9.71
N SER A 219 -12.55 33.59 10.71
CA SER A 219 -11.20 34.15 10.74
C SER A 219 -10.32 33.53 9.65
N LYS A 220 -9.23 34.20 9.30
CA LYS A 220 -8.22 33.66 8.37
C LYS A 220 -7.67 32.33 8.90
N GLY A 221 -7.53 31.34 8.04
CA GLY A 221 -7.05 30.02 8.45
C GLY A 221 -7.47 28.88 7.52
N ILE A 222 -7.19 27.66 7.96
CA ILE A 222 -7.55 26.43 7.27
C ILE A 222 -8.83 25.87 7.90
N TYR A 223 -9.76 25.47 7.05
CA TYR A 223 -11.01 24.82 7.43
C TYR A 223 -11.20 23.53 6.64
N PHE A 224 -11.86 22.57 7.27
CA PHE A 224 -12.27 21.31 6.63
C PHE A 224 -13.77 21.39 6.33
N VAL A 225 -14.14 21.23 5.07
CA VAL A 225 -15.51 21.29 4.58
C VAL A 225 -15.99 19.88 4.33
N GLU A 226 -16.83 19.36 5.22
CA GLU A 226 -17.55 18.10 5.04
C GLU A 226 -18.81 18.37 4.23
N LEU A 227 -19.00 17.59 3.16
CA LEU A 227 -20.17 17.61 2.32
C LEU A 227 -20.88 16.28 2.47
N SER A 228 -22.18 16.32 2.74
CA SER A 228 -23.00 15.12 2.81
C SER A 228 -23.97 15.11 1.63
N SER A 229 -24.01 14.05 0.84
CA SER A 229 -24.93 13.91 -0.28
C SER A 229 -26.32 13.48 0.17
N VAL A 230 -27.31 13.64 -0.71
CA VAL A 230 -28.67 13.10 -0.48
C VAL A 230 -28.69 11.58 -0.32
N GLN A 231 -27.68 10.88 -0.85
CA GLN A 231 -27.51 9.43 -0.75
C GLN A 231 -26.79 8.99 0.53
N GLY A 232 -26.45 9.94 1.42
CA GLY A 232 -25.77 9.65 2.69
C GLY A 232 -24.25 9.45 2.59
N LYS A 233 -23.66 9.67 1.41
CA LYS A 233 -22.20 9.67 1.24
C LYS A 233 -21.62 10.97 1.79
N LYS A 234 -20.35 10.93 2.22
CA LYS A 234 -19.64 12.09 2.75
C LYS A 234 -18.28 12.24 2.09
N ILE A 235 -17.83 13.49 1.96
CA ILE A 235 -16.46 13.81 1.54
C ILE A 235 -15.97 15.04 2.29
N VAL A 236 -14.67 15.11 2.59
CA VAL A 236 -14.05 16.27 3.24
C VAL A 236 -13.08 16.95 2.29
N LYS A 237 -13.20 18.27 2.15
CA LYS A 237 -12.30 19.11 1.34
C LYS A 237 -11.68 20.21 2.18
N LYS A 238 -10.40 20.51 1.95
CA LYS A 238 -9.69 21.61 2.60
C LYS A 238 -10.02 22.94 1.93
N LEU A 239 -10.37 23.96 2.72
CA LEU A 239 -10.59 25.33 2.27
C LEU A 239 -9.64 26.29 3.01
N ILE A 240 -8.98 27.18 2.29
CA ILE A 240 -8.11 28.22 2.85
C ILE A 240 -8.86 29.55 2.83
N LYS A 241 -9.09 30.15 3.99
CA LYS A 241 -9.71 31.47 4.16
C LYS A 241 -8.63 32.53 4.36
N ASN A 242 -8.62 33.53 3.47
CA ASN A 242 -7.70 34.67 3.51
C ASN A 242 -8.24 35.88 4.28
#